data_AF-A0A936VLH8-F1
#
_entry.id   AF-A0A936VLH8-F1
#
_cell.length_a   1.000
_cell.length_b   1.000
_cell.length_c   1.000
_cell.angle_alpha   90.00
_cell.angle_beta   90.00
_cell.angle_gamma   90.00
#
_symmetry.space_group_name_H-M   'P 1'
#
loop_
_entity.id
_entity.type
_entity.pdbx_description
1 polymer ?
#
loop_
_entity_poly.entity_id
_entity_poly.type
_entity_poly.pdbx_seq_one_letter_code
_entity_poly.pdbx_strand_id
1 'polypeptide(L)'
;MDDSSDDKLINACRAGDGQAWEYVLNKYERLVFSIALNYGLTREDAADVTQLTFTYLIQNLDTLQRQSNLGAWLSTVARRTTWRALQRTRRESTQEFAALVENDELVDQHSTDTFARWEQIEWLNAGLQQLNQRCRELLLALYFEPHEPTYAEIAARTGVATGSIGPTRARCLERLRQMLRER
;
A
#
# COMPACT_ATOMS: atom_id res chain seq x y z
N MET A 1 16.66 8.84 -16.49
CA MET A 1 16.63 10.24 -16.96
C MET A 1 15.21 10.78 -16.77
N ASP A 2 14.87 11.24 -15.56
CA ASP A 2 13.70 12.13 -15.33
C ASP A 2 13.88 13.01 -14.07
N ASP A 3 15.11 13.15 -13.59
CA ASP A 3 15.48 13.79 -12.31
C ASP A 3 15.45 15.34 -12.37
N SER A 4 14.97 15.90 -13.49
CA SER A 4 15.08 17.34 -13.82
C SER A 4 13.74 18.09 -13.70
N SER A 5 12.59 17.40 -13.75
CA SER A 5 11.28 18.07 -13.72
C SER A 5 10.75 18.30 -12.31
N ASP A 6 10.80 17.28 -11.45
CA ASP A 6 10.20 17.36 -10.11
C ASP A 6 11.02 18.27 -9.17
N ASP A 7 12.36 18.24 -9.24
CA ASP A 7 13.22 19.15 -8.46
C ASP A 7 13.00 20.63 -8.84
N LYS A 8 12.80 20.94 -10.12
CA LYS A 8 12.48 22.30 -10.56
C LYS A 8 11.11 22.74 -10.05
N LEU A 9 10.13 21.83 -10.11
CA LEU A 9 8.77 22.06 -9.63
C LEU A 9 8.75 22.33 -8.12
N ILE A 10 9.48 21.53 -7.34
CA ILE A 10 9.62 21.71 -5.88
C ILE A 10 10.27 23.06 -5.56
N ASN A 11 11.34 23.44 -6.27
CA ASN A 11 12.00 24.73 -6.03
C ASN A 11 11.09 25.93 -6.40
N ALA A 12 10.28 25.81 -7.45
CA ALA A 12 9.28 26.84 -7.79
C ALA A 12 8.19 26.94 -6.71
N CYS A 13 7.69 25.80 -6.19
CA CYS A 13 6.74 25.78 -5.08
C CYS A 13 7.32 26.44 -3.82
N ARG A 14 8.61 26.20 -3.50
CA ARG A 14 9.33 26.83 -2.39
C ARG A 14 9.46 28.35 -2.55
N ALA A 15 9.58 28.83 -3.79
CA ALA A 15 9.61 30.24 -4.11
C ALA A 15 8.22 30.91 -4.03
N GLY A 16 7.16 30.15 -3.70
CA GLY A 16 5.78 30.65 -3.61
C GLY A 16 5.07 30.75 -4.97
N ASP A 17 5.55 30.04 -5.99
CA ASP A 17 4.91 30.04 -7.32
C ASP A 17 3.58 29.27 -7.28
N GLY A 18 2.47 30.00 -7.42
CA GLY A 18 1.13 29.43 -7.45
C GLY A 18 0.85 28.52 -8.65
N GLN A 19 1.47 28.78 -9.81
CA GLN A 19 1.31 27.93 -10.99
C GLN A 19 2.02 26.59 -10.81
N ALA A 20 3.17 26.61 -10.13
CA ALA A 20 3.87 25.38 -9.76
C ALA A 20 3.01 24.51 -8.82
N TRP A 21 2.36 25.12 -7.83
CA TRP A 21 1.43 24.43 -6.93
C TRP A 21 0.22 23.83 -7.65
N GLU A 22 -0.40 24.59 -8.55
CA GLU A 22 -1.51 24.11 -9.36
C GLU A 22 -1.10 22.91 -10.23
N TYR A 23 0.10 22.95 -10.81
CA TYR A 23 0.63 21.83 -11.58
C TYR A 23 0.88 20.59 -10.71
N VAL A 24 1.44 20.74 -9.50
CA VAL A 24 1.61 19.63 -8.54
C VAL A 24 0.27 18.98 -8.22
N LEU A 25 -0.72 19.78 -7.85
CA LEU A 25 -2.05 19.29 -7.49
C LEU A 25 -2.67 18.52 -8.67
N ASN A 26 -2.76 19.15 -9.85
CA ASN A 26 -3.34 18.52 -11.04
C ASN A 26 -2.63 17.22 -11.46
N LYS A 27 -1.29 17.17 -11.29
CA LYS A 27 -0.49 15.99 -11.66
C LYS A 27 -0.70 14.81 -10.70
N TYR A 28 -0.77 15.06 -9.39
CA TYR A 28 -0.73 14.00 -8.39
C TYR A 28 -2.04 13.74 -7.65
N GLU A 29 -3.05 14.61 -7.77
CA GLU A 29 -4.34 14.44 -7.09
C GLU A 29 -4.97 13.08 -7.43
N ARG A 30 -5.04 12.75 -8.73
CA ARG A 30 -5.58 11.46 -9.18
C ARG A 30 -4.78 10.28 -8.64
N LEU A 31 -3.45 10.38 -8.52
CA LEU A 31 -2.61 9.33 -7.95
C LEU A 31 -2.96 9.09 -6.48
N VAL A 32 -2.94 10.16 -5.69
CA VAL A 32 -3.21 10.10 -4.24
C VAL A 32 -4.63 9.59 -3.97
N PHE A 33 -5.62 10.15 -4.67
CA PHE A 33 -7.01 9.76 -4.55
C PHE A 33 -7.24 8.29 -4.95
N SER A 34 -6.59 7.82 -6.02
CA SER A 34 -6.71 6.42 -6.46
C SER A 34 -6.09 5.45 -5.47
N ILE A 35 -5.02 5.82 -4.76
CA ILE A 35 -4.44 4.98 -3.71
C ILE A 35 -5.50 4.71 -2.65
N ALA A 36 -6.10 5.76 -2.07
CA ALA A 36 -7.13 5.63 -1.04
C ALA A 36 -8.30 4.73 -1.48
N LEU A 37 -8.82 4.96 -2.69
CA LEU A 37 -9.92 4.15 -3.25
C LEU A 37 -9.54 2.69 -3.48
N ASN A 38 -8.33 2.41 -3.95
CA ASN A 38 -7.86 1.03 -4.17
C ASN A 38 -7.76 0.23 -2.87
N TYR A 39 -7.59 0.91 -1.74
CA TYR A 39 -7.64 0.32 -0.40
C TYR A 39 -9.05 0.22 0.19
N GLY A 40 -10.09 0.53 -0.59
CA GLY A 40 -11.49 0.32 -0.23
C GLY A 40 -12.13 1.45 0.59
N LEU A 41 -11.48 2.61 0.69
CA LEU A 41 -12.08 3.78 1.31
C LEU A 41 -13.25 4.33 0.48
N THR A 42 -14.19 4.99 1.16
CA THR A 42 -15.25 5.74 0.48
C THR A 42 -14.67 6.93 -0.29
N ARG A 43 -15.46 7.52 -1.19
CA ARG A 43 -15.04 8.75 -1.90
C ARG A 43 -14.79 9.93 -0.96
N GLU A 44 -15.55 10.01 0.13
CA GLU A 44 -15.41 11.05 1.15
C GLU A 44 -14.10 10.89 1.91
N ASP A 45 -13.85 9.70 2.45
CA ASP A 45 -12.58 9.38 3.14
C ASP A 45 -11.37 9.53 2.20
N ALA A 46 -11.51 9.19 0.91
CA ALA A 46 -10.46 9.37 -0.08
C ALA A 46 -10.17 10.85 -0.37
N ALA A 47 -11.17 11.72 -0.33
CA ALA A 47 -10.99 13.17 -0.44
C ALA A 47 -10.23 13.72 0.78
N ASP A 48 -10.59 13.26 1.98
CA ASP A 48 -9.91 13.65 3.22
C ASP A 48 -8.45 13.19 3.24
N VAL A 49 -8.18 11.94 2.83
CA VAL A 49 -6.81 11.43 2.65
C VAL A 49 -6.02 12.28 1.65
N THR A 50 -6.66 12.69 0.57
CA THR A 50 -6.02 13.52 -0.47
C THR A 50 -5.67 14.89 0.08
N GLN A 51 -6.62 15.57 0.72
CA GLN A 51 -6.40 16.86 1.37
C GLN A 51 -5.29 16.77 2.43
N LEU A 52 -5.32 15.75 3.28
CA LEU A 52 -4.33 15.56 4.33
C LEU A 52 -2.93 15.30 3.75
N THR A 53 -2.84 14.51 2.67
CA THR A 53 -1.57 14.24 1.98
C THR A 53 -0.94 15.51 1.41
N PHE A 54 -1.73 16.36 0.74
CA PHE A 54 -1.23 17.65 0.24
C PHE A 54 -0.95 18.66 1.35
N THR A 55 -1.70 18.62 2.46
CA THR A 55 -1.40 19.41 3.66
C THR A 55 -0.02 19.05 4.21
N TYR A 56 0.30 17.76 4.30
CA TYR A 56 1.63 17.31 4.69
C TYR A 56 2.71 17.73 3.69
N LEU A 57 2.41 17.72 2.39
CA LEU A 57 3.34 18.22 1.37
C LEU A 57 3.70 19.68 1.63
N ILE A 58 2.71 20.54 1.87
CA ILE A 58 2.94 21.96 2.14
C ILE A 58 3.79 22.14 3.40
N GLN A 59 3.46 21.44 4.48
CA GLN A 59 4.17 21.54 5.76
C GLN A 59 5.62 21.04 5.69
N ASN A 60 5.91 20.07 4.82
CA ASN A 60 7.22 19.41 4.74
C ASN A 60 7.98 19.73 3.44
N LEU A 61 7.51 20.69 2.64
CA LEU A 61 8.13 20.99 1.35
C LEU A 61 9.61 21.37 1.50
N ASP A 62 9.96 22.07 2.57
CA ASP A 62 11.33 22.51 2.84
C ASP A 62 12.25 21.38 3.32
N THR A 63 11.70 20.29 3.85
CA THR A 63 12.47 19.14 4.34
C THR A 63 12.71 18.09 3.26
N LEU A 64 11.99 18.15 2.13
CA LEU A 64 12.19 17.27 0.98
C LEU A 64 13.59 17.47 0.37
N GLN A 65 14.43 16.43 0.38
CA GLN A 65 15.79 16.51 -0.16
C GLN A 65 15.79 16.63 -1.70
N ARG A 66 16.82 17.24 -2.29
CA ARG A 66 17.04 17.20 -3.75
C ARG A 66 17.23 15.75 -4.18
N GLN A 67 16.60 15.32 -5.29
CA GLN A 67 16.43 13.92 -5.74
C GLN A 67 15.23 13.17 -5.12
N SER A 68 14.31 13.86 -4.46
CA SER A 68 13.05 13.24 -4.03
C SER A 68 12.15 13.00 -5.24
N ASN A 69 11.85 11.73 -5.57
CA ASN A 69 10.74 11.43 -6.47
C ASN A 69 9.44 11.84 -5.75
N LEU A 70 8.91 13.01 -6.09
CA LEU A 70 7.73 13.61 -5.45
C LEU A 70 6.53 12.66 -5.50
N GLY A 71 6.36 11.95 -6.62
CA GLY A 71 5.32 10.94 -6.76
C GLY A 71 5.47 9.77 -5.79
N ALA A 72 6.69 9.27 -5.58
CA ALA A 72 6.98 8.20 -4.63
C ALA A 72 6.76 8.67 -3.17
N TRP A 73 7.18 9.90 -2.84
CA TRP A 73 6.93 10.48 -1.53
C TRP A 73 5.43 10.65 -1.27
N LEU A 74 4.69 11.24 -2.21
CA LEU A 74 3.23 11.40 -2.13
C LEU A 74 2.53 10.06 -2.01
N SER A 75 2.96 9.04 -2.75
CA SER A 75 2.40 7.69 -2.65
C SER A 75 2.60 7.09 -1.25
N THR A 76 3.77 7.31 -0.66
CA THR A 76 4.08 6.82 0.70
C THR A 76 3.19 7.50 1.74
N VAL A 77 3.07 8.83 1.67
CA VAL A 77 2.21 9.60 2.58
C VAL A 77 0.74 9.22 2.39
N ALA A 78 0.28 9.07 1.15
CA ALA A 78 -1.08 8.63 0.82
C ALA A 78 -1.41 7.25 1.38
N ARG A 79 -0.50 6.27 1.27
CA ARG A 79 -0.70 4.94 1.86
C ARG A 79 -0.76 4.98 3.38
N ARG A 80 0.12 5.77 4.02
CA ARG A 80 0.12 5.93 5.49
C ARG A 80 -1.16 6.57 6.01
N THR A 81 -1.61 7.64 5.36
CA THR A 81 -2.86 8.33 5.72
C THR A 81 -4.08 7.43 5.46
N THR A 82 -4.10 6.68 4.36
CA THR A 82 -5.11 5.66 4.06
C THR A 82 -5.16 4.57 5.14
N TRP A 83 -4.01 4.03 5.54
CA TRP A 83 -3.94 3.02 6.60
C TRP A 83 -4.50 3.54 7.93
N ARG A 84 -4.21 4.79 8.29
CA ARG A 84 -4.78 5.43 9.48
C ARG A 84 -6.30 5.59 9.39
N ALA A 85 -6.81 6.03 8.24
CA ALA A 85 -8.25 6.11 8.00
C ALA A 85 -8.93 4.74 8.19
N LEU A 86 -8.37 3.68 7.60
CA LEU A 86 -8.87 2.32 7.76
C LEU A 86 -8.82 1.83 9.22
N GLN A 87 -7.77 2.19 9.98
CA GLN A 87 -7.70 1.87 11.40
C GLN A 87 -8.78 2.60 12.21
N ARG A 88 -9.08 3.86 11.88
CA ARG A 88 -10.13 4.64 12.53
C ARG A 88 -11.49 4.02 12.27
N THR A 89 -11.83 3.71 11.03
CA THR A 89 -13.10 3.04 10.69
C THR A 89 -13.27 1.70 11.44
N ARG A 90 -12.20 0.91 11.57
CA ARG A 90 -12.22 -0.35 12.36
C ARG A 90 -12.37 -0.11 13.86
N ARG A 91 -11.79 0.97 14.37
CA ARG A 91 -11.91 1.35 15.79
C ARG A 91 -13.30 1.93 16.07
N GLU A 92 -13.82 2.79 15.21
CA GLU A 92 -15.17 3.35 15.28
C GLU A 92 -16.25 2.28 15.16
N SER A 93 -16.03 1.22 14.36
CA SER A 93 -16.90 0.04 14.35
C SER A 93 -16.81 -0.82 15.61
N THR A 94 -15.79 -0.59 16.45
CA THR A 94 -15.54 -1.35 17.69
C THR A 94 -15.91 -0.54 18.93
N GLN A 95 -15.61 0.76 19.00
CA GLN A 95 -15.95 1.71 20.06
C GLN A 95 -15.86 3.15 19.51
N GLU A 96 -16.94 3.92 19.60
CA GLU A 96 -16.88 5.40 19.59
C GLU A 96 -15.73 5.87 20.51
N PHE A 97 -14.79 6.71 20.03
CA PHE A 97 -14.30 7.95 20.68
C PHE A 97 -12.90 8.42 20.19
N ALA A 98 -12.89 9.70 19.80
CA ALA A 98 -11.84 10.74 19.94
C ALA A 98 -10.69 10.95 18.92
N ALA A 99 -10.82 12.14 18.30
CA ALA A 99 -9.86 13.24 18.16
C ALA A 99 -8.62 13.04 17.28
N LEU A 100 -8.64 13.69 16.11
CA LEU A 100 -7.59 13.59 15.10
C LEU A 100 -7.25 14.94 14.50
N VAL A 101 -6.80 15.86 15.34
CA VAL A 101 -5.85 16.88 14.90
C VAL A 101 -4.99 17.22 16.12
N GLU A 102 -3.85 16.55 16.30
CA GLU A 102 -2.68 17.19 16.90
C GLU A 102 -1.42 16.32 16.74
N ASN A 103 -0.42 16.96 16.15
CA ASN A 103 1.02 16.66 16.18
C ASN A 103 1.56 15.38 15.48
N ASP A 104 2.36 15.63 14.45
CA ASP A 104 3.69 15.07 14.13
C ASP A 104 3.97 13.55 14.30
N GLU A 105 2.94 12.70 14.31
CA GLU A 105 3.12 11.25 14.49
C GLU A 105 3.43 10.51 13.18
N LEU A 106 3.77 11.15 12.06
CA LEU A 106 4.25 10.40 10.88
C LEU A 106 5.63 9.73 11.12
N VAL A 107 6.24 9.95 12.28
CA VAL A 107 7.60 9.51 12.67
C VAL A 107 7.60 8.57 13.90
N ASP A 108 6.46 8.07 14.37
CA ASP A 108 6.48 7.09 15.47
C ASP A 108 6.97 5.71 14.99
N GLN A 109 8.00 5.18 15.65
CA GLN A 109 8.70 3.95 15.25
C GLN A 109 7.82 2.70 15.42
N HIS A 110 6.90 2.71 16.39
CA HIS A 110 5.92 1.62 16.56
C HIS A 110 4.80 1.65 15.49
N SER A 111 4.37 2.86 15.09
CA SER A 111 3.45 3.03 13.95
C SER A 111 4.10 2.62 12.61
N THR A 112 5.42 2.79 12.49
CA THR A 112 6.18 2.44 11.28
C THR A 112 6.25 0.92 11.08
N ASP A 113 6.50 0.13 12.13
CA ASP A 113 6.56 -1.34 12.03
C ASP A 113 5.19 -1.95 11.67
N THR A 114 4.12 -1.46 12.30
CA THR A 114 2.76 -1.94 12.02
C THR A 114 2.28 -1.56 10.62
N PHE A 115 2.62 -0.36 10.13
CA PHE A 115 2.38 0.04 8.74
C PHE A 115 3.18 -0.81 7.76
N ALA A 116 4.48 -1.01 7.99
CA ALA A 116 5.33 -1.82 7.13
C ALA A 116 4.82 -3.27 7.04
N ARG A 117 4.39 -3.84 8.17
CA ARG A 117 3.77 -5.16 8.21
C ARG A 117 2.45 -5.21 7.44
N TRP A 118 1.61 -4.17 7.55
CA TRP A 118 0.38 -4.07 6.77
C TRP A 118 0.67 -4.00 5.27
N GLU A 119 1.64 -3.19 4.85
CA GLU A 119 2.04 -3.06 3.45
C GLU A 119 2.58 -4.40 2.91
N GLN A 120 3.40 -5.12 3.69
CA GLN A 120 3.88 -6.46 3.34
C GLN A 120 2.75 -7.49 3.18
N ILE A 121 1.77 -7.48 4.09
CA ILE A 121 0.61 -8.38 4.02
C ILE A 121 -0.22 -8.06 2.78
N GLU A 122 -0.40 -6.77 2.46
CA GLU A 122 -1.14 -6.38 1.26
C GLU A 122 -0.42 -6.80 -0.01
N TRP A 123 0.90 -6.61 -0.09
CA TRP A 123 1.69 -7.08 -1.23
C TRP A 123 1.63 -8.59 -1.38
N LEU A 124 1.68 -9.33 -0.28
CA LEU A 124 1.51 -10.77 -0.29
C LEU A 124 0.13 -11.17 -0.83
N ASN A 125 -0.94 -10.54 -0.36
CA ASN A 125 -2.29 -10.80 -0.83
C ASN A 125 -2.46 -10.49 -2.33
N ALA A 126 -1.95 -9.34 -2.78
CA ALA A 126 -1.97 -8.97 -4.20
C ALA A 126 -1.15 -9.93 -5.06
N GLY A 127 -0.02 -10.45 -4.56
CA GLY A 127 0.78 -11.48 -5.22
C GLY A 127 0.02 -12.82 -5.31
N LEU A 128 -0.61 -13.25 -4.23
CA LEU A 128 -1.43 -14.46 -4.19
C LEU A 128 -2.61 -14.40 -5.17
N GLN A 129 -3.24 -13.23 -5.36
CA GLN A 129 -4.32 -13.05 -6.32
C GLN A 129 -3.87 -13.14 -7.79
N GLN A 130 -2.60 -12.84 -8.09
CA GLN A 130 -2.04 -12.94 -9.45
C GLN A 130 -1.54 -14.35 -9.80
N LEU A 131 -1.39 -15.23 -8.81
CA LEU A 131 -1.11 -16.64 -9.08
C LEU A 131 -2.28 -17.28 -9.82
N ASN A 132 -1.99 -18.28 -10.64
CA ASN A 132 -3.05 -19.11 -11.21
C ASN A 132 -3.83 -19.81 -10.08
N GLN A 133 -5.11 -20.10 -10.36
CA GLN A 133 -6.05 -20.67 -9.40
C GLN A 133 -5.45 -21.86 -8.63
N ARG A 134 -4.82 -22.80 -9.35
CA ARG A 134 -4.20 -23.99 -8.78
C ARG A 134 -3.10 -23.67 -7.76
N CYS A 135 -2.18 -22.75 -8.07
CA CYS A 135 -1.12 -22.36 -7.14
C CYS A 135 -1.69 -21.60 -5.94
N ARG A 136 -2.67 -20.72 -6.15
CA ARG A 136 -3.32 -19.97 -5.09
C ARG A 136 -4.02 -20.91 -4.11
N GLU A 137 -4.87 -21.80 -4.60
CA GLU A 137 -5.59 -22.79 -3.78
C GLU A 137 -4.63 -23.68 -3.00
N LEU A 138 -3.57 -24.20 -3.65
CA LEU A 138 -2.57 -25.02 -2.99
C LEU A 138 -1.89 -24.29 -1.82
N LEU A 139 -1.48 -23.03 -2.01
CA LEU A 139 -0.82 -22.26 -0.96
C LEU A 139 -1.80 -21.86 0.16
N LEU A 140 -3.04 -21.51 -0.17
CA LEU A 140 -4.05 -21.21 0.84
C LEU A 140 -4.36 -22.44 1.71
N ALA A 141 -4.54 -23.60 1.10
CA ALA A 141 -4.81 -24.84 1.82
C ALA A 141 -3.65 -25.24 2.74
N LEU A 142 -2.39 -25.03 2.32
CA LEU A 142 -1.22 -25.44 3.10
C LEU A 142 -0.88 -24.51 4.27
N TYR A 143 -1.24 -23.22 4.19
CA TYR A 143 -0.73 -22.21 5.13
C TYR A 143 -1.81 -21.38 5.83
N PHE A 144 -3.05 -21.37 5.32
CA PHE A 144 -4.12 -20.50 5.80
C PHE A 144 -5.39 -21.24 6.18
N GLU A 145 -5.54 -22.52 5.79
CA GLU A 145 -6.70 -23.33 6.22
C GLU A 145 -6.53 -23.83 7.68
N PRO A 146 -7.51 -23.59 8.56
CA PRO A 146 -7.40 -23.97 9.98
C PRO A 146 -7.32 -25.46 10.26
N HIS A 147 -7.79 -26.30 9.34
CA HIS A 147 -7.96 -27.73 9.53
C HIS A 147 -6.80 -28.58 8.99
N GLU A 148 -5.68 -27.95 8.60
CA GLU A 148 -4.46 -28.60 8.08
C GLU A 148 -4.75 -29.78 7.15
N PRO A 149 -5.37 -29.54 5.97
CA PRO A 149 -5.80 -30.60 5.07
C PRO A 149 -4.64 -31.51 4.64
N THR A 150 -4.94 -32.80 4.53
CA THR A 150 -3.98 -33.80 4.07
C THR A 150 -3.60 -33.57 2.61
N TYR A 151 -2.42 -34.06 2.20
CA TYR A 151 -2.01 -33.96 0.80
C TYR A 151 -2.98 -34.64 -0.18
N ALA A 152 -3.72 -35.67 0.27
CA ALA A 152 -4.75 -36.31 -0.54
C ALA A 152 -5.97 -35.39 -0.77
N GLU A 153 -6.40 -34.67 0.26
CA GLU A 153 -7.52 -33.70 0.16
C GLU A 153 -7.13 -32.51 -0.72
N ILE A 154 -5.91 -32.00 -0.55
CA ILE A 154 -5.38 -30.92 -1.40
C ILE A 154 -5.25 -31.39 -2.85
N ALA A 155 -4.74 -32.61 -3.09
CA ALA A 155 -4.64 -33.20 -4.42
C ALA A 155 -6.01 -33.31 -5.11
N ALA A 156 -7.03 -33.78 -4.39
CA ALA A 156 -8.39 -33.92 -4.90
C ALA A 156 -9.00 -32.57 -5.31
N ARG A 157 -8.76 -31.51 -4.54
CA ARG A 157 -9.28 -30.15 -4.82
C ARG A 157 -8.52 -29.45 -5.95
N THR A 158 -7.19 -29.51 -5.93
CA THR A 158 -6.32 -28.74 -6.85
C THR A 158 -6.04 -29.45 -8.18
N GLY A 159 -6.45 -30.71 -8.32
CA GLY A 159 -6.18 -31.53 -9.50
C GLY A 159 -4.70 -31.92 -9.67
N VAL A 160 -3.90 -31.81 -8.61
CA VAL A 160 -2.47 -32.18 -8.59
C VAL A 160 -2.32 -33.58 -8.04
N ALA A 161 -1.49 -34.43 -8.65
CA ALA A 161 -1.18 -35.74 -8.07
C ALA A 161 -0.54 -35.60 -6.68
N THR A 162 -0.90 -36.45 -5.71
CA THR A 162 -0.41 -36.37 -4.32
C THR A 162 1.12 -36.29 -4.22
N GLY A 163 1.86 -37.10 -5.00
CA GLY A 163 3.33 -37.06 -5.05
C GLY A 163 3.91 -35.79 -5.70
N SER A 164 3.10 -35.02 -6.41
CA SER A 164 3.47 -33.76 -7.06
C SER A 164 3.20 -32.52 -6.19
N ILE A 165 2.58 -32.67 -5.01
CA ILE A 165 2.25 -31.54 -4.11
C ILE A 165 3.52 -30.79 -3.69
N GLY A 166 4.55 -31.48 -3.20
CA GLY A 166 5.82 -30.87 -2.79
C GLY A 166 6.52 -30.08 -3.91
N PRO A 167 6.79 -30.69 -5.08
CA PRO A 167 7.36 -29.99 -6.22
C PRO A 167 6.49 -28.83 -6.73
N THR A 168 5.15 -28.97 -6.70
CA THR A 168 4.24 -27.90 -7.12
C THR A 168 4.26 -26.74 -6.15
N ARG A 169 4.26 -27.00 -4.84
CA ARG A 169 4.42 -25.99 -3.78
C ARG A 169 5.70 -25.18 -4.00
N ALA A 170 6.83 -25.85 -4.23
CA ALA A 170 8.11 -25.18 -4.47
C ALA A 170 8.04 -24.23 -5.69
N ARG A 171 7.48 -24.69 -6.81
CA ARG A 171 7.29 -23.86 -8.01
C ARG A 171 6.35 -22.67 -7.78
N CYS A 172 5.24 -22.89 -7.07
CA CYS A 172 4.27 -21.83 -6.78
C CYS A 172 4.86 -20.75 -5.85
N LEU A 173 5.63 -21.16 -4.81
CA LEU A 173 6.35 -20.23 -3.94
C LEU A 173 7.42 -19.45 -4.69
N GLU A 174 8.17 -20.09 -5.58
CA GLU A 174 9.18 -19.39 -6.36
C GLU A 174 8.56 -18.35 -7.29
N ARG A 175 7.43 -18.69 -7.94
CA ARG A 175 6.68 -17.74 -8.75
C ARG A 175 6.16 -16.56 -7.92
N LEU A 176 5.64 -16.81 -6.73
CA LEU A 176 5.20 -15.75 -5.82
C LEU A 176 6.37 -14.85 -5.40
N ARG A 177 7.54 -15.42 -5.08
CA ARG A 177 8.75 -14.64 -4.76
C ARG A 177 9.19 -13.77 -5.91
N GLN A 178 9.16 -14.29 -7.14
CA GLN A 178 9.53 -13.51 -8.32
C GLN A 178 8.59 -12.31 -8.50
N MET A 179 7.27 -12.52 -8.38
CA MET A 179 6.28 -11.44 -8.46
C MET A 179 6.47 -10.37 -7.37
N LEU A 180 6.91 -10.78 -6.17
CA LEU A 180 7.20 -9.87 -5.06
C LEU A 180 8.55 -9.14 -5.18
N ARG A 181 9.47 -9.62 -6.02
CA ARG A 181 10.78 -8.98 -6.27
C ARG A 181 10.75 -7.99 -7.43
N GLU A 182 9.83 -8.18 -8.37
CA GLU A 182 9.68 -7.35 -9.58
C GLU A 182 8.82 -6.08 -9.33
N ARG A 183 8.44 -5.81 -8.07
CA ARG A 183 7.67 -4.64 -7.61
C ARG A 183 8.41 -3.91 -6.50
#